data_AF-A0A413SVP3-F1
#
_entry.id   AF-A0A413SVP3-F1
#
_cell.length_a   1.000
_cell.length_b   1.000
_cell.length_c   1.000
_cell.angle_alpha   90.00
_cell.angle_beta   90.00
_cell.angle_gamma   90.00
#
_symmetry.space_group_name_H-M   'P 1'
#
loop_
_entity.id
_entity.type
_entity.pdbx_description
1 polymer ?
#
loop_
_entity_poly.entity_id
_entity_poly.type
_entity_poly.pdbx_seq_one_letter_code
_entity_poly.pdbx_strand_id
1 'polypeptide(L)'
;MALDKENAKIKSKAGASLYLTGIGSVKTRIHVEGNTSSCVAKPDCAYRLVVRSANNDTDPNTFIQLIQFEVKKNERRCEIGKINTFKGSSSGTEQLIEYKAKRYGESSYLLSFDPVVPGEYGVFMSNPDARDEKRMIIYCFSVK
;
A
#
# COMPACT_ATOMS: atom_id res chain seq x y z
N MET A 1 -14.42 11.54 7.26
CA MET A 1 -14.47 10.09 7.52
C MET A 1 -13.06 9.63 7.85
N ALA A 2 -12.89 8.78 8.86
CA ALA A 2 -11.59 8.17 9.17
C ALA A 2 -11.44 6.87 8.37
N LEU A 3 -10.22 6.54 7.96
CA LEU A 3 -9.93 5.29 7.24
C LEU A 3 -9.86 4.12 8.22
N ASP A 4 -10.14 2.91 7.72
CA ASP A 4 -10.06 1.70 8.54
C ASP A 4 -8.61 1.35 8.81
N LYS A 5 -8.22 1.33 10.08
CA LYS A 5 -6.88 0.90 10.50
C LYS A 5 -6.81 -0.61 10.52
N GLU A 6 -6.03 -1.21 9.62
CA GLU A 6 -5.92 -2.65 9.46
C GLU A 6 -4.48 -3.15 9.62
N ASN A 7 -4.35 -4.41 10.06
CA ASN A 7 -3.05 -5.07 10.15
C ASN A 7 -2.72 -5.77 8.83
N ALA A 8 -1.60 -5.40 8.24
CA ALA A 8 -1.03 -6.02 7.06
C ALA A 8 0.03 -7.07 7.42
N LYS A 9 0.04 -8.17 6.67
CA LYS A 9 1.07 -9.22 6.72
C LYS A 9 1.89 -9.19 5.44
N ILE A 10 3.21 -9.06 5.56
CA ILE A 10 4.12 -9.21 4.43
C ILE A 10 4.42 -10.70 4.25
N LYS A 11 4.16 -11.24 3.05
CA LYS A 11 4.41 -12.65 2.70
C LYS A 11 5.23 -12.73 1.42
N SER A 12 6.32 -13.49 1.49
CA SER A 12 7.14 -13.84 0.32
C SER A 12 6.84 -15.27 -0.10
N LYS A 13 6.52 -15.48 -1.38
CA LYS A 13 6.26 -16.80 -1.95
C LYS A 13 7.19 -17.08 -3.12
N ALA A 14 7.95 -18.16 -3.03
CA ALA A 14 8.74 -18.68 -4.14
C ALA A 14 7.86 -19.47 -5.12
N GLY A 15 8.10 -19.30 -6.41
CA GLY A 15 7.50 -20.12 -7.46
C GLY A 15 8.00 -21.56 -7.39
N ALA A 16 7.16 -22.52 -7.79
CA ALA A 16 7.47 -23.96 -7.72
C ALA A 16 8.77 -24.35 -8.44
N SER A 17 9.09 -23.66 -9.55
CA SER A 17 10.33 -23.89 -10.29
C SER A 17 11.59 -23.59 -9.47
N LEU A 18 11.54 -22.62 -8.55
CA LEU A 18 12.68 -22.31 -7.68
C LEU A 18 13.04 -23.50 -6.79
N TYR A 19 12.04 -24.22 -6.30
CA TYR A 19 12.24 -25.41 -5.47
C TYR A 19 12.71 -26.61 -6.28
N LEU A 20 12.25 -26.74 -7.53
CA LEU A 20 12.55 -27.92 -8.35
C LEU A 20 13.89 -27.81 -9.09
N THR A 21 14.20 -26.63 -9.62
CA THR A 21 15.34 -26.43 -10.53
C THR A 21 16.29 -25.33 -10.08
N GLY A 22 16.06 -24.70 -8.92
CA GLY A 22 16.84 -23.54 -8.46
C GLY A 22 16.57 -22.25 -9.25
N ILE A 23 15.73 -22.32 -10.29
CA ILE A 23 15.38 -21.21 -11.18
C ILE A 23 13.93 -20.81 -10.93
N GLY A 24 13.69 -19.56 -10.56
CA GLY A 24 12.32 -19.09 -10.43
C GLY A 24 12.18 -17.64 -10.04
N SER A 25 11.04 -17.33 -9.43
CA SER A 25 10.77 -16.00 -8.90
C SER A 25 10.21 -16.07 -7.50
N VAL A 26 10.61 -15.13 -6.65
CA VAL A 26 10.02 -14.90 -5.34
C VAL A 26 9.19 -13.63 -5.42
N LYS A 27 7.91 -13.72 -5.10
CA LYS A 27 7.01 -12.58 -5.06
C LYS A 27 6.71 -12.20 -3.62
N THR A 28 6.94 -10.94 -3.27
CA THR A 28 6.65 -10.37 -1.96
C THR A 28 5.37 -9.54 -2.04
N ARG A 29 4.41 -9.85 -1.18
CA ARG A 29 3.11 -9.18 -1.15
C ARG A 29 2.72 -8.76 0.25
N ILE A 30 2.09 -7.60 0.36
CA ILE A 30 1.26 -7.20 1.48
C ILE A 30 -0.08 -7.94 1.36
N HIS A 31 -0.56 -8.48 2.48
CA HIS A 31 -1.86 -9.11 2.62
C HIS A 31 -2.66 -8.43 3.73
N VAL A 32 -3.88 -8.03 3.41
CA VAL A 32 -4.88 -7.53 4.36
C VAL A 32 -6.08 -8.48 4.32
N GLU A 33 -6.59 -8.84 5.49
CA GLU A 33 -7.75 -9.73 5.61
C GLU A 33 -9.02 -8.99 5.20
N GLY A 34 -10.00 -9.71 4.65
CA GLY A 34 -11.23 -9.11 4.13
C GLY A 34 -11.10 -8.62 2.68
N ASN A 35 -12.22 -8.65 1.97
CA ASN A 35 -12.32 -8.26 0.56
C ASN A 35 -12.78 -6.80 0.38
N THR A 36 -13.21 -6.14 1.44
CA THR A 36 -13.72 -4.76 1.43
C THR A 36 -13.36 -4.05 2.73
N SER A 37 -13.04 -2.77 2.62
CA SER A 37 -13.07 -1.85 3.76
C SER A 37 -14.52 -1.45 4.07
N SER A 38 -14.78 -1.08 5.32
CA SER A 38 -16.03 -0.46 5.78
C SER A 38 -16.09 1.05 5.50
N CYS A 39 -14.93 1.68 5.34
CA CYS A 39 -14.77 3.06 4.89
C CYS A 39 -15.04 3.15 3.38
N VAL A 40 -16.26 3.57 2.99
CA VAL A 40 -16.69 3.64 1.58
C VAL A 40 -16.70 5.09 1.08
N ALA A 41 -16.07 5.28 -0.08
CA ALA A 41 -15.97 6.53 -0.79
C ALA A 41 -16.67 6.40 -2.17
N LYS A 42 -17.20 7.51 -2.69
CA LYS A 42 -17.90 7.55 -3.98
C LYS A 42 -16.95 7.50 -5.19
N PRO A 43 -17.30 6.87 -6.30
CA PRO A 43 -16.49 6.95 -7.51
C PRO A 43 -16.48 8.37 -8.08
N ASP A 44 -15.56 8.61 -9.02
CA ASP A 44 -15.52 9.83 -9.83
C ASP A 44 -15.38 11.14 -9.03
N CYS A 45 -14.87 11.05 -7.81
CA CYS A 45 -14.60 12.18 -6.93
C CYS A 45 -13.09 12.37 -6.74
N ALA A 46 -12.63 13.62 -6.67
CA ALA A 46 -11.29 13.93 -6.22
C ALA A 46 -11.20 13.77 -4.69
N TYR A 47 -10.19 13.04 -4.23
CA TYR A 47 -10.01 12.73 -2.82
C TYR A 47 -8.88 13.53 -2.19
N ARG A 48 -9.07 13.84 -0.90
CA ARG A 48 -8.02 14.43 -0.08
C ARG A 48 -7.88 13.67 1.23
N LEU A 49 -6.67 13.29 1.56
CA LEU A 49 -6.33 12.61 2.81
C LEU A 49 -5.41 13.48 3.65
N VAL A 50 -5.75 13.63 4.93
CA VAL A 50 -4.86 14.26 5.91
C VAL A 50 -4.09 13.14 6.60
N VAL A 51 -2.78 13.10 6.38
CA VAL A 51 -1.89 12.09 6.96
C VAL A 51 -1.04 12.75 8.03
N ARG A 52 -1.16 12.28 9.27
CA ARG A 52 -0.40 12.80 10.40
C ARG A 52 1.04 12.28 10.37
N SER A 53 2.00 13.18 10.62
CA SER A 53 3.43 12.91 10.67
C SER A 53 4.03 13.54 11.94
N ALA A 54 5.27 13.18 12.30
CA ALA A 54 6.00 13.82 13.39
C ALA A 54 6.32 15.29 13.06
N ASN A 55 6.76 15.56 11.82
CA ASN A 55 7.01 16.89 11.29
C ASN A 55 6.71 16.94 9.78
N ASN A 56 6.88 18.12 9.20
CA ASN A 56 6.58 18.45 7.81
C ASN A 56 7.84 18.66 6.93
N ASP A 57 8.99 18.12 7.36
CA ASP A 57 10.31 18.45 6.79
C ASP A 57 10.80 17.47 5.73
N THR A 58 10.14 16.31 5.61
CA THR A 58 10.52 15.25 4.68
C THR A 58 9.57 15.23 3.48
N ASP A 59 10.07 14.89 2.29
CA ASP A 59 9.19 14.69 1.14
C ASP A 59 8.21 13.54 1.42
N PRO A 60 6.88 13.79 1.43
CA PRO A 60 5.87 12.77 1.71
C PRO A 60 5.95 11.56 0.78
N ASN A 61 6.39 11.73 -0.47
CA ASN A 61 6.51 10.63 -1.44
C ASN A 61 7.58 9.60 -1.06
N THR A 62 8.51 9.96 -0.18
CA THR A 62 9.58 9.06 0.23
C THR A 62 9.13 8.03 1.27
N PHE A 63 8.04 8.30 1.98
CA PHE A 63 7.60 7.44 3.08
C PHE A 63 6.10 7.15 3.11
N ILE A 64 5.26 7.91 2.42
CA ILE A 64 3.81 7.64 2.31
C ILE A 64 3.55 6.95 0.97
N GLN A 65 2.92 5.78 1.02
CA GLN A 65 2.52 5.04 -0.17
C GLN A 65 1.01 4.89 -0.21
N LEU A 66 0.42 5.27 -1.34
CA LEU A 66 -0.98 5.02 -1.70
C LEU A 66 -1.00 3.89 -2.72
N ILE A 67 -1.81 2.86 -2.46
CA ILE A 67 -1.87 1.65 -3.28
C ILE A 67 -3.30 1.24 -3.63
N GLN A 68 -3.45 0.58 -4.78
CA GLN A 68 -4.65 -0.15 -5.17
C GLN A 68 -4.45 -1.64 -4.91
N PHE A 69 -5.31 -2.23 -4.10
CA PHE A 69 -5.28 -3.65 -3.83
C PHE A 69 -5.86 -4.49 -4.97
N GLU A 70 -5.26 -5.66 -5.20
CA GLU A 70 -5.90 -6.78 -5.89
C GLU A 70 -6.75 -7.54 -4.86
N VAL A 71 -8.07 -7.61 -5.07
CA VAL A 71 -8.96 -8.43 -4.25
C VAL A 71 -8.93 -9.87 -4.74
N LYS A 72 -8.58 -10.80 -3.86
CA LYS A 72 -8.52 -12.23 -4.18
C LYS A 72 -9.16 -13.07 -3.09
N LYS A 73 -10.33 -13.63 -3.37
CA LYS A 73 -11.16 -14.35 -2.38
C LYS A 73 -11.51 -13.41 -1.20
N ASN A 74 -11.05 -13.72 0.01
CA ASN A 74 -11.33 -12.98 1.24
C ASN A 74 -10.11 -12.16 1.71
N GLU A 75 -9.28 -11.69 0.78
CA GLU A 75 -8.08 -10.94 1.11
C GLU A 75 -7.75 -9.92 0.03
N ARG A 76 -7.23 -8.77 0.46
CA ARG A 76 -6.69 -7.68 -0.37
C ARG A 76 -5.17 -7.80 -0.41
N ARG A 77 -4.58 -7.68 -1.61
CA ARG A 77 -3.16 -7.96 -1.82
C ARG A 77 -2.47 -6.86 -2.62
N CYS A 78 -1.25 -6.53 -2.23
CA CYS A 78 -0.38 -5.64 -2.97
C CYS A 78 1.00 -6.26 -3.13
N GLU A 79 1.46 -6.49 -4.35
CA GLU A 79 2.83 -6.84 -4.69
C GLU A 79 3.71 -5.61 -4.45
N ILE A 80 4.76 -5.79 -3.65
CA ILE A 80 5.72 -4.72 -3.33
C ILE A 80 7.11 -5.03 -3.88
N GLY A 81 7.34 -6.26 -4.31
CA GLY A 81 8.57 -6.66 -4.96
C GLY A 81 8.51 -8.06 -5.51
N LYS A 82 9.32 -8.29 -6.53
CA LYS A 82 9.50 -9.59 -7.19
C LYS A 82 10.97 -9.76 -7.52
N ILE A 83 11.56 -10.85 -7.07
CA ILE A 83 12.94 -11.22 -7.37
C ILE A 83 12.89 -12.37 -8.37
N ASN A 84 13.58 -12.23 -9.50
CA ASN A 84 13.70 -13.28 -10.51
C ASN A 84 15.15 -13.74 -10.62
N THR A 85 15.39 -15.05 -10.63
CA THR A 85 16.75 -15.63 -10.69
C THR A 85 17.55 -15.16 -11.91
N PHE A 86 16.89 -14.85 -13.04
CA PHE A 86 17.54 -14.40 -14.28
C PHE A 86 17.48 -12.89 -14.55
N LYS A 87 16.49 -12.18 -14.02
CA LYS A 87 16.21 -10.77 -14.37
C LYS A 87 16.44 -9.79 -13.21
N GLY A 88 16.95 -10.25 -12.07
CA GLY A 88 17.13 -9.42 -10.88
C GLY A 88 15.82 -9.07 -10.17
N SER A 89 15.86 -8.06 -9.30
CA SER A 89 14.71 -7.56 -8.57
C SER A 89 13.91 -6.53 -9.38
N SER A 90 12.59 -6.61 -9.29
CA SER A 90 11.64 -5.61 -9.79
C SER A 90 10.72 -5.17 -8.65
N SER A 91 10.41 -3.89 -8.58
CA SER A 91 9.45 -3.33 -7.62
C SER A 91 8.00 -3.56 -8.08
N GLY A 92 7.07 -3.63 -7.13
CA GLY A 92 5.64 -3.78 -7.41
C GLY A 92 4.95 -2.45 -7.72
N THR A 93 5.50 -1.68 -8.67
CA THR A 93 5.03 -0.31 -8.94
C THR A 93 3.64 -0.22 -9.57
N GLU A 94 3.14 -1.31 -10.17
CA GLU A 94 1.85 -1.36 -10.85
C GLU A 94 0.66 -1.05 -9.94
N GLN A 95 0.82 -1.27 -8.62
CA GLN A 95 -0.24 -1.03 -7.65
C GLN A 95 -0.06 0.29 -6.89
N LEU A 96 1.02 1.04 -7.14
CA LEU A 96 1.20 2.37 -6.59
C LEU A 96 0.33 3.37 -7.34
N ILE A 97 -0.30 4.27 -6.58
CA ILE A 97 -1.13 5.34 -7.11
C ILE A 97 -0.40 6.64 -6.90
N GLU A 98 -0.29 7.41 -7.97
CA GLU A 98 0.26 8.75 -7.91
C GLU A 98 -0.67 9.68 -7.12
N TYR A 99 -0.07 10.50 -6.27
CA TYR A 99 -0.79 11.55 -5.54
C TYR A 99 0.05 12.81 -5.51
N LYS A 100 -0.62 13.94 -5.34
CA LYS A 100 0.01 15.22 -5.03
C LYS A 100 -0.03 15.42 -3.53
N ALA A 101 1.07 15.81 -2.91
CA ALA A 101 1.09 16.11 -1.48
C ALA A 101 1.61 17.52 -1.21
N LYS A 102 1.06 18.14 -0.17
CA LYS A 102 1.52 19.42 0.37
C LYS A 102 1.49 19.40 1.88
N ARG A 103 2.29 20.29 2.50
CA ARG A 103 2.25 20.53 3.94
C ARG A 103 0.85 20.97 4.37
N TYR A 104 0.41 20.46 5.52
CA TYR A 104 -0.88 20.78 6.12
C TYR A 104 -0.71 21.00 7.62
N GLY A 105 -0.79 22.26 8.06
CA GLY A 105 -0.44 22.63 9.43
C GLY A 105 1.03 22.32 9.75
N GLU A 106 1.31 22.02 11.02
CA GLU A 106 2.67 21.81 11.54
C GLU A 106 3.13 20.34 11.51
N SER A 107 2.18 19.38 11.54
CA SER A 107 2.48 17.95 11.73
C SER A 107 1.60 17.03 10.89
N SER A 108 1.32 17.43 9.64
CA SER A 108 0.52 16.64 8.69
C SER A 108 0.79 17.01 7.24
N TYR A 109 0.48 16.07 6.34
CA TYR A 109 0.46 16.28 4.91
C TYR A 109 -0.96 16.13 4.37
N LEU A 110 -1.33 16.96 3.40
CA LEU A 110 -2.55 16.82 2.62
C LEU A 110 -2.21 16.14 1.30
N LEU A 111 -2.62 14.89 1.15
CA LEU A 111 -2.54 14.14 -0.09
C LEU A 111 -3.78 14.41 -0.91
N SER A 112 -3.63 14.58 -2.21
CA SER A 112 -4.70 14.80 -3.19
C SER A 112 -4.49 13.85 -4.36
N PHE A 113 -5.52 13.10 -4.72
CA PHE A 113 -5.48 12.18 -5.85
C PHE A 113 -6.82 12.22 -6.58
N ASP A 114 -6.73 12.25 -7.90
CA ASP A 114 -7.85 12.34 -8.82
C ASP A 114 -8.44 10.93 -9.06
N PRO A 115 -9.69 10.86 -9.56
CA PRO A 115 -10.66 9.87 -9.13
C PRO A 115 -10.18 8.45 -9.41
N VAL A 116 -10.23 7.67 -8.35
CA VAL A 116 -9.91 6.27 -8.42
C VAL A 116 -11.13 5.51 -8.93
N VAL A 117 -10.89 4.64 -9.91
CA VAL A 117 -11.87 3.66 -10.39
C VAL A 117 -12.45 2.87 -9.20
N PRO A 118 -13.65 2.27 -9.32
CA PRO A 118 -14.14 1.39 -8.28
C PRO A 118 -13.10 0.32 -7.90
N GLY A 119 -12.83 0.18 -6.60
CA GLY A 119 -11.70 -0.62 -6.13
C GLY A 119 -11.44 -0.53 -4.63
N GLU A 120 -10.40 -1.26 -4.20
CA GLU A 120 -9.94 -1.28 -2.81
C GLU A 120 -8.58 -0.58 -2.71
N TYR A 121 -8.44 0.29 -1.71
CA TYR A 121 -7.31 1.19 -1.58
C TYR A 121 -6.70 1.14 -0.20
N GLY A 122 -5.40 1.42 -0.13
CA GLY A 122 -4.64 1.43 1.11
C GLY A 122 -3.62 2.56 1.14
N VAL A 123 -3.46 3.19 2.29
CA VAL A 123 -2.38 4.13 2.58
C VAL A 123 -1.56 3.60 3.73
N PHE A 124 -0.25 3.54 3.57
CA PHE A 124 0.65 3.21 4.66
C PHE A 124 1.86 4.12 4.64
N MET A 125 2.53 4.19 5.79
CA MET A 125 3.75 4.94 5.96
C MET A 125 4.88 3.97 6.27
N SER A 126 5.95 4.00 5.49
CA SER A 126 7.18 3.32 5.87
C SER A 126 7.83 4.13 6.97
N ASN A 127 7.71 3.66 8.21
CA ASN A 127 8.43 4.25 9.33
C ASN A 127 9.82 3.60 9.44
N PRO A 128 10.91 4.29 9.09
CA PRO A 128 12.27 3.75 9.27
C PRO A 128 12.64 3.57 10.76
N ASP A 129 11.95 4.28 11.67
CA ASP A 129 12.20 4.24 13.12
C ASP A 129 11.30 3.27 13.88
N ALA A 130 10.51 2.43 13.17
CA ALA A 130 9.67 1.41 13.79
C ALA A 130 10.53 0.25 14.34
N ARG A 131 11.25 0.51 15.43
CA ARG A 131 12.03 -0.50 16.16
C ARG A 131 11.18 -1.62 16.77
N ASP A 132 9.83 -1.51 16.76
CA ASP A 132 8.94 -2.48 17.44
C ASP A 132 7.67 -2.93 16.71
N GLU A 133 7.38 -2.50 15.48
CA GLU A 133 6.17 -2.97 14.79
C GLU A 133 6.43 -4.22 13.95
N LYS A 134 6.32 -5.41 14.56
CA LYS A 134 6.27 -6.71 13.85
C LYS A 134 5.10 -6.82 12.84
N ARG A 135 4.21 -5.82 12.77
CA ARG A 135 2.99 -5.80 11.96
C ARG A 135 2.89 -4.45 11.26
N MET A 136 2.83 -4.48 9.94
CA MET A 136 2.62 -3.31 9.12
C MET A 136 1.19 -2.80 9.33
N ILE A 137 1.03 -1.51 9.60
CA ILE A 137 -0.29 -0.88 9.65
C ILE A 137 -0.62 -0.26 8.30
N ILE A 138 -1.83 -0.51 7.81
CA ILE A 138 -2.36 0.08 6.59
C ILE A 138 -3.75 0.65 6.84
N TYR A 139 -4.02 1.82 6.27
CA TYR A 139 -5.29 2.52 6.36
C TYR A 139 -6.07 2.28 5.08
N CYS A 140 -7.20 1.60 5.18
CA CYS A 140 -7.96 1.12 4.03
C CYS A 140 -9.21 1.96 3.77
N PHE A 141 -9.61 2.00 2.50
CA PHE A 141 -10.91 2.49 2.05
C PHE A 141 -11.32 1.82 0.74
N SER A 142 -12.62 1.77 0.49
CA SER A 142 -13.22 1.24 -0.74
C SER A 142 -13.79 2.39 -1.56
N VAL A 143 -13.65 2.35 -2.88
CA VAL A 143 -14.39 3.23 -3.80
C VAL A 143 -15.45 2.40 -4.51
N LYS A 144 -16.73 2.78 -4.34
CA LYS A 144 -17.90 2.04 -4.87
C LYS A 144 -19.04 2.97 -5.24
#